data_AF-A0A2X4U341-F1
#
_entry.id   AF-A0A2X4U341-F1
#
_cell.length_a   1.000
_cell.length_b   1.000
_cell.length_c   1.000
_cell.angle_alpha   90.00
_cell.angle_beta   90.00
_cell.angle_gamma   90.00
#
_symmetry.space_group_name_H-M   'P 1'
#
loop_
_entity.id
_entity.type
_entity.pdbx_description
1 polymer ?
#
loop_
_entity_poly.entity_id
_entity_poly.type
_entity_poly.pdbx_seq_one_letter_code
_entity_poly.pdbx_strand_id
1 'polypeptide(L)'
;MRPDDEVLLSRQHLQEQGLEATLRYLNGLPEGEPRDRFYRQYVAAQMMEEAGMAQLAKQHYRTLLNTGLHMSLSDWEPALLACLEEKLTTAQ
;
A
#
# COMPACT_ATOMS: atom_id res chain seq x y z
N MET A 1 -2.86 -9.83 -13.51
CA MET A 1 -1.65 -8.99 -13.42
C MET A 1 -0.87 -9.53 -12.22
N ARG A 2 0.45 -9.73 -12.30
CA ARG A 2 1.19 -10.10 -11.07
C ARG A 2 1.27 -8.82 -10.21
N PRO A 3 1.25 -8.92 -8.88
CA PRO A 3 1.35 -7.76 -7.99
C PRO A 3 2.60 -6.91 -8.30
N ASP A 4 3.69 -7.54 -8.75
CA ASP A 4 4.94 -6.88 -9.15
C ASP A 4 4.77 -5.93 -10.36
N ASP A 5 4.00 -6.33 -11.37
CA ASP A 5 3.74 -5.51 -12.56
C ASP A 5 2.92 -4.25 -12.22
N GLU A 6 1.95 -4.39 -11.32
CA GLU A 6 1.07 -3.29 -10.89
C GLU A 6 1.85 -2.26 -10.06
N VAL A 7 2.80 -2.71 -9.23
CA VAL A 7 3.73 -1.86 -8.48
C VAL A 7 4.63 -1.08 -9.43
N LEU A 8 5.22 -1.74 -10.42
CA LEU A 8 6.12 -1.13 -11.41
C LEU A 8 5.39 -0.05 -12.24
N LEU A 9 4.21 -0.36 -12.74
CA LEU A 9 3.38 0.60 -13.50
C LEU A 9 3.01 1.81 -12.66
N SER A 10 2.61 1.58 -11.40
CA SER A 10 2.24 2.65 -10.50
C SER A 10 3.44 3.54 -10.14
N ARG A 11 4.65 2.97 -10.02
CA ARG A 11 5.88 3.75 -9.80
C ARG A 11 6.25 4.60 -11.01
N GLN A 12 6.09 4.05 -12.23
CA GLN A 12 6.30 4.83 -13.45
C GLN A 12 5.27 5.97 -13.55
N HIS A 13 4.00 5.70 -13.29
CA HIS A 13 2.96 6.74 -13.23
C HIS A 13 3.28 7.83 -12.19
N LEU A 14 3.84 7.47 -11.03
CA LEU A 14 4.23 8.45 -10.01
C LEU A 14 5.31 9.40 -10.54
N GLN A 15 6.29 8.86 -11.27
CA GLN A 15 7.37 9.64 -11.87
C GLN A 15 6.89 10.52 -13.03
N GLU A 16 5.98 10.01 -13.88
CA GLU A 16 5.55 10.71 -15.09
C GLU A 16 4.36 11.65 -14.88
N GLN A 17 3.39 11.28 -14.05
CA GLN A 17 2.12 11.98 -13.87
C GLN A 17 1.92 12.52 -12.45
N GLY A 18 2.80 12.15 -11.51
CA GLY A 18 2.71 12.57 -10.11
C GLY A 18 1.81 11.67 -9.25
N LEU A 19 1.83 11.95 -7.96
CA LEU A 19 1.17 11.13 -6.94
C LEU A 19 -0.35 11.10 -7.14
N GLU A 20 -0.94 12.23 -7.48
CA GLU A 20 -2.40 12.36 -7.59
C GLU A 20 -2.98 11.53 -8.74
N ALA A 21 -2.31 11.54 -9.90
CA ALA A 21 -2.69 10.72 -11.05
C ALA A 21 -2.54 9.22 -10.76
N THR A 22 -1.48 8.84 -10.05
CA THR A 22 -1.22 7.45 -9.64
C THR A 22 -2.26 6.95 -8.65
N LEU A 23 -2.61 7.75 -7.64
CA LEU A 23 -3.66 7.42 -6.68
C LEU A 23 -5.03 7.31 -7.37
N ARG A 24 -5.33 8.18 -8.35
CA ARG A 24 -6.54 8.07 -9.17
C ARG A 24 -6.58 6.78 -9.98
N TYR A 25 -5.46 6.38 -10.58
CA TYR A 25 -5.35 5.10 -11.29
C TYR A 25 -5.61 3.92 -10.33
N LEU A 26 -4.93 3.90 -9.17
CA LEU A 26 -5.10 2.86 -8.16
C LEU A 26 -6.54 2.77 -7.63
N ASN A 27 -7.21 3.91 -7.46
CA ASN A 27 -8.60 3.97 -7.02
C ASN A 27 -9.61 3.59 -8.12
N GLY A 28 -9.22 3.68 -9.39
CA GLY A 28 -10.04 3.29 -10.54
C GLY A 28 -9.97 1.79 -10.84
N LEU A 29 -9.05 1.05 -10.22
CA LEU A 29 -8.91 -0.38 -10.43
C LEU A 29 -10.08 -1.14 -9.77
N PRO A 30 -10.60 -2.20 -10.41
CA PRO A 30 -11.68 -2.98 -9.85
C PRO A 30 -11.25 -3.58 -8.52
N GLU A 31 -12.19 -3.56 -7.58
CA GLU A 31 -12.01 -3.93 -6.19
C GLU A 31 -11.30 -5.28 -6.00
N GLY A 32 -11.46 -6.24 -6.91
CA GLY A 32 -10.67 -7.48 -6.95
C GLY A 32 -10.79 -8.31 -5.67
N GLU A 33 -9.82 -9.20 -5.45
CA GLU A 33 -9.73 -9.95 -4.20
C GLU A 33 -9.29 -9.04 -3.05
N PRO A 34 -9.70 -9.33 -1.80
CA PRO A 34 -9.29 -8.53 -0.64
C PRO A 34 -7.76 -8.42 -0.51
N ARG A 35 -7.01 -9.42 -0.98
CA ARG A 35 -5.53 -9.39 -1.04
C ARG A 35 -5.01 -8.31 -2.01
N ASP A 36 -5.60 -8.21 -3.20
CA ASP A 36 -5.19 -7.28 -4.24
C ASP A 36 -5.47 -5.83 -3.82
N ARG A 37 -6.57 -5.60 -3.09
CA ARG A 37 -6.80 -4.29 -2.44
C ARG A 37 -5.75 -3.96 -1.41
N PHE A 38 -5.39 -4.93 -0.58
CA PHE A 38 -4.43 -4.71 0.49
C PHE A 38 -3.06 -4.35 -0.10
N TYR A 39 -2.61 -5.09 -1.11
CA TYR A 39 -1.40 -4.76 -1.87
C TYR A 39 -1.46 -3.37 -2.51
N ARG A 40 -2.56 -3.01 -3.18
CA ARG A 40 -2.72 -1.67 -3.76
C ARG A 40 -2.62 -0.55 -2.74
N GLN A 41 -3.28 -0.72 -1.59
CA GLN A 41 -3.24 0.27 -0.52
C GLN A 41 -1.84 0.38 0.12
N TYR A 42 -1.14 -0.75 0.26
CA TYR A 42 0.25 -0.76 0.71
C TYR A 42 1.17 -0.02 -0.25
N VAL A 43 1.04 -0.28 -1.55
CA VAL A 43 1.81 0.40 -2.60
C VAL A 43 1.50 1.89 -2.64
N ALA A 44 0.24 2.29 -2.51
CA ALA A 44 -0.14 3.69 -2.40
C ALA A 44 0.54 4.38 -1.21
N ALA A 45 0.62 3.70 -0.05
CA ALA A 45 1.31 4.22 1.12
C ALA A 45 2.83 4.33 0.94
N GLN A 46 3.47 3.37 0.24
CA GLN A 46 4.88 3.48 -0.13
C GLN A 46 5.14 4.69 -1.03
N MET A 47 4.25 4.96 -1.98
CA MET A 47 4.37 6.12 -2.87
C MET A 47 4.20 7.44 -2.14
N MET A 48 3.27 7.51 -1.18
CA MET A 48 3.12 8.68 -0.32
C MET A 48 4.39 8.93 0.51
N GLU A 49 5.03 7.87 1.02
CA GLU A 49 6.31 7.96 1.72
C GLU A 49 7.43 8.47 0.82
N GLU A 50 7.58 7.91 -0.39
CA GLU A 50 8.58 8.33 -1.38
C GLU A 50 8.35 9.77 -1.87
N ALA A 51 7.09 10.23 -1.92
CA ALA A 51 6.72 11.60 -2.27
C ALA A 51 6.97 12.62 -1.13
N GLY A 52 7.48 12.18 0.04
CA GLY A 52 7.73 13.03 1.20
C GLY A 52 6.53 13.21 2.14
N MET A 53 5.41 12.52 1.89
CA MET A 53 4.22 12.51 2.74
C MET A 53 4.28 11.37 3.77
N ALA A 54 5.43 11.19 4.42
CA ALA A 54 5.69 10.08 5.34
C ALA A 54 4.65 9.98 6.49
N GLN A 55 4.13 11.12 6.97
CA GLN A 55 3.14 11.14 8.04
C GLN A 55 1.76 10.62 7.58
N LEU A 56 1.38 10.92 6.33
CA LEU A 56 0.15 10.39 5.71
C LEU A 56 0.32 8.89 5.38
N ALA A 57 1.48 8.51 4.85
CA ALA A 57 1.83 7.11 4.61
C ALA A 57 1.73 6.26 5.88
N LYS A 58 2.31 6.74 7.00
CA LYS A 58 2.19 6.09 8.32
C LYS A 58 0.75 5.93 8.78
N GLN A 59 -0.10 6.95 8.59
CA GLN A 59 -1.51 6.85 8.94
C GLN A 59 -2.21 5.77 8.11
N HIS A 60 -1.90 5.69 6.82
CA HIS A 60 -2.40 4.64 5.94
C HIS A 60 -1.90 3.24 6.36
N TYR A 61 -0.61 3.07 6.64
CA TYR A 61 -0.06 1.80 7.11
C TYR A 61 -0.71 1.33 8.43
N ARG A 62 -0.95 2.25 9.38
CA ARG A 62 -1.64 1.92 10.65
C ARG A 62 -3.06 1.44 10.41
N THR A 63 -3.81 2.11 9.53
CA THR A 63 -5.17 1.70 9.17
C THR A 63 -5.16 0.35 8.45
N LEU A 64 -4.19 0.13 7.57
CA LEU A 64 -3.99 -1.16 6.90
C LEU A 64 -3.69 -2.27 7.88
N LEU A 65 -2.77 -2.04 8.81
CA LEU A 65 -2.39 -3.02 9.82
C LEU A 65 -3.57 -3.33 10.73
N ASN A 66 -4.33 -2.32 11.18
CA ASN A 66 -5.49 -2.56 12.05
C ASN A 66 -6.62 -3.30 11.32
N THR A 67 -6.93 -2.92 10.08
CA THR A 67 -7.89 -3.63 9.22
C THR A 67 -7.40 -5.06 8.93
N GLY A 68 -6.09 -5.16 8.72
CA GLY A 68 -5.26 -6.35 8.73
C GLY A 68 -5.63 -7.29 9.86
N LEU A 69 -5.26 -6.91 11.06
CA LEU A 69 -5.46 -7.69 12.29
C LEU A 69 -6.94 -8.00 12.59
N HIS A 70 -7.87 -7.16 12.15
CA HIS A 70 -9.31 -7.34 12.40
C HIS A 70 -10.00 -8.27 11.39
N MET A 71 -9.57 -8.30 10.14
CA MET A 71 -9.90 -9.41 9.24
C MET A 71 -9.07 -10.62 9.69
N SER A 72 -9.50 -11.87 9.44
CA SER A 72 -8.65 -13.07 9.68
C SER A 72 -7.53 -13.17 8.62
N LEU A 73 -6.76 -12.11 8.60
CA LEU A 73 -5.66 -11.74 7.72
C LEU A 73 -4.35 -12.35 8.27
N SER A 74 -4.41 -13.00 9.43
CA SER A 74 -3.33 -13.81 9.98
C SER A 74 -3.18 -15.16 9.26
N ASP A 75 -4.21 -15.60 8.51
CA ASP A 75 -4.22 -16.90 7.84
C ASP A 75 -3.60 -16.85 6.42
N TRP A 76 -3.66 -15.68 5.77
CA TRP A 76 -3.34 -15.52 4.35
C TRP A 76 -1.93 -14.93 4.03
N GLU A 77 -1.29 -14.09 4.87
CA GLU A 77 0.01 -13.45 4.56
C GLU A 77 0.68 -12.75 5.79
N PRO A 78 1.17 -13.52 6.79
CA PRO A 78 1.77 -12.96 8.02
C PRO A 78 3.06 -12.17 7.77
N ALA A 79 3.80 -12.47 6.70
CA ALA A 79 5.04 -11.78 6.36
C ALA A 79 4.79 -10.29 6.00
N LEU A 80 3.66 -9.98 5.38
CA LEU A 80 3.29 -8.62 5.01
C LEU A 80 2.94 -7.79 6.25
N LEU A 81 2.24 -8.40 7.22
CA LEU A 81 1.94 -7.77 8.51
C LEU A 81 3.21 -7.47 9.29
N ALA A 82 4.14 -8.43 9.37
CA ALA A 82 5.44 -8.20 10.00
C ALA A 82 6.19 -7.04 9.35
N CYS A 83 6.22 -6.97 8.02
CA CYS A 83 6.88 -5.88 7.30
C CYS A 83 6.22 -4.52 7.56
N LEU A 84 4.88 -4.48 7.67
CA LEU A 84 4.13 -3.29 8.05
C LEU A 84 4.45 -2.83 9.49
N GLU A 85 4.50 -3.77 10.44
CA GLU A 85 4.87 -3.48 11.82
C GLU A 85 6.30 -2.95 11.93
N GLU A 86 7.25 -3.55 11.22
CA GLU A 86 8.63 -3.06 11.14
C GLU A 86 8.67 -1.63 10.58
N LYS A 87 7.99 -1.34 9.48
CA LYS A 87 7.94 0.02 8.91
C LYS A 87 7.37 1.06 9.88
N LEU A 88 6.37 0.67 10.68
CA LEU A 88 5.74 1.54 11.66
C LEU A 88 6.61 1.77 12.90
N THR A 89 7.41 0.78 13.29
CA THR A 89 8.29 0.84 14.48
C THR A 89 9.66 1.44 14.19
N THR A 90 10.19 1.28 12.98
CA THR A 90 11.54 1.78 12.59
C THR A 90 11.60 3.31 12.46
N ALA A 91 10.45 3.98 12.44
CA ALA A 91 10.36 5.42 12.21
C ALA A 91 10.04 6.23 13.49
N GLN A 92 10.49 5.75 14.65
CA GLN A 92 10.44 6.44 15.95
C GLN A 92 11.68 7.29 16.21
#